data_AF-A0A519M6X7-F1
#
_entry.id   AF-A0A519M6X7-F1
#
_cell.length_a   1.000
_cell.length_b   1.000
_cell.length_c   1.000
_cell.angle_alpha   90.00
_cell.angle_beta   90.00
_cell.angle_gamma   90.00
#
_symmetry.space_group_name_H-M   'P 1'
#
loop_
_entity.id
_entity.type
_entity.pdbx_description
1 polymer ?
#
loop_
_entity_poly.entity_id
_entity_poly.type
_entity_poly.pdbx_seq_one_letter_code
_entity_poly.pdbx_strand_id
1 'polypeptide(L)'
;MAGGLRGPAPRCHPGRVKPGLAGPGRAARGPNLPLAGAGRTRPAPQKKSRHASERDTPRVTALRQDFVETVAQHYDTRRFHFLDETGLRLDEARRYGRAVGGQRVGQAVPLRRGPALTLIGTLSPQGLGAVQLFEGALNYERFALYVSQFLAPTLRRGDVVVLDNLAVHKIGGLREWLAERGVQVLFLPPYSPDFSPIEQAWSKLKTALRTARARSRSALEEAVQAAVD
;
A
#
# COMPACT_ATOMS: atom_id res chain seq x y z
N MET A 1 46.50 25.40 -39.54
CA MET A 1 46.28 25.18 -38.10
C MET A 1 44.90 25.71 -37.73
N ALA A 2 44.11 24.85 -37.06
CA ALA A 2 42.82 25.07 -36.42
C ALA A 2 41.60 25.47 -37.29
N GLY A 3 40.86 24.45 -37.73
CA GLY A 3 39.47 24.58 -38.18
C GLY A 3 38.49 24.69 -37.00
N GLY A 4 37.59 25.66 -37.07
CA GLY A 4 36.47 25.83 -36.13
C GLY A 4 35.19 25.19 -36.67
N LEU A 5 34.61 24.27 -35.90
CA LEU A 5 33.34 23.62 -36.22
C LEU A 5 32.15 24.49 -35.77
N ARG A 6 31.23 24.69 -36.71
CA ARG A 6 30.02 25.52 -36.63
C ARG A 6 28.97 24.88 -35.72
N GLY A 7 28.35 25.70 -34.86
CA GLY A 7 27.17 25.30 -34.06
C GLY A 7 25.92 25.10 -34.93
N PRO A 8 24.98 24.24 -34.50
CA PRO A 8 23.79 23.91 -35.27
C PRO A 8 22.75 25.05 -35.26
N ALA A 9 22.08 25.21 -36.40
CA ALA A 9 21.01 26.19 -36.63
C ALA A 9 19.75 25.91 -35.78
N PRO A 10 19.02 26.96 -35.35
CA PRO A 10 17.77 26.79 -34.62
C PRO A 10 16.67 26.22 -35.53
N ARG A 11 16.04 25.12 -35.09
CA ARG A 11 14.88 24.52 -35.76
C ARG A 11 13.58 25.23 -35.36
N CYS A 12 12.75 25.49 -36.35
CA CYS A 12 11.42 26.08 -36.26
C CYS A 12 10.42 25.13 -35.56
N HIS A 13 9.60 25.68 -34.66
CA HIS A 13 8.38 25.03 -34.19
C HIS A 13 7.16 25.72 -34.84
N PRO A 14 6.25 24.96 -35.49
CA PRO A 14 4.99 25.47 -36.02
C PRO A 14 3.92 25.53 -34.92
N GLY A 15 3.05 26.54 -34.97
CA GLY A 15 1.76 26.53 -34.27
C GLY A 15 1.62 27.41 -33.03
N ARG A 16 1.80 28.73 -33.17
CA ARG A 16 1.27 29.72 -32.21
C ARG A 16 0.00 30.33 -32.78
N VAL A 17 -1.16 29.89 -32.30
CA VAL A 17 -2.44 30.58 -32.56
C VAL A 17 -2.46 31.87 -31.73
N LYS A 18 -2.57 33.02 -32.41
CA LYS A 18 -2.73 34.34 -31.77
C LYS A 18 -4.18 34.45 -31.24
N PRO A 19 -4.41 34.95 -30.01
CA PRO A 19 -5.74 35.41 -29.61
C PRO A 19 -6.03 36.74 -30.30
N GLY A 20 -7.11 36.78 -31.08
CA GLY A 20 -7.66 38.02 -31.64
C GLY A 20 -8.23 38.90 -30.54
N LEU A 21 -7.82 40.17 -30.55
CA LEU A 21 -8.40 41.27 -29.78
C LEU A 21 -9.77 41.63 -30.38
N ALA A 22 -10.81 41.66 -29.55
CA ALA A 22 -12.07 42.34 -29.86
C ALA A 22 -12.59 43.07 -28.61
N GLY A 23 -12.54 44.41 -28.71
CA GLY A 23 -13.40 45.48 -28.17
C GLY A 23 -14.06 45.41 -26.77
N PRO A 24 -14.08 46.53 -26.02
CA PRO A 24 -14.80 46.66 -24.75
C PRO A 24 -16.25 47.14 -24.93
N GLY A 25 -17.17 46.69 -24.04
CA GLY A 25 -18.53 47.22 -23.96
C GLY A 25 -19.36 46.64 -22.79
N ARG A 26 -19.78 47.52 -21.87
CA ARG A 26 -20.64 47.36 -20.67
C ARG A 26 -21.97 46.60 -20.96
N ALA A 27 -22.73 45.99 -20.04
CA ALA A 27 -23.24 46.46 -18.74
C ALA A 27 -23.96 45.33 -17.94
N ALA A 28 -23.92 45.48 -16.60
CA ALA A 28 -24.85 45.14 -15.51
C ALA A 28 -25.82 43.91 -15.49
N ARG A 29 -25.62 43.11 -14.42
CA ARG A 29 -26.57 42.48 -13.44
C ARG A 29 -27.64 41.48 -13.90
N GLY A 30 -27.51 40.26 -13.34
CA GLY A 30 -28.61 39.41 -12.86
C GLY A 30 -28.08 38.49 -11.74
N PRO A 31 -28.81 38.22 -10.64
CA PRO A 31 -28.35 37.30 -9.61
C PRO A 31 -28.58 35.87 -10.10
N ASN A 32 -27.53 35.21 -10.57
CA ASN A 32 -27.58 33.76 -10.81
C ASN A 32 -27.49 33.04 -9.47
N LEU A 33 -28.67 32.75 -8.90
CA LEU A 33 -28.88 31.64 -7.99
C LEU A 33 -28.24 30.38 -8.59
N PRO A 34 -27.33 29.67 -7.89
CA PRO A 34 -27.04 28.32 -8.29
C PRO A 34 -28.25 27.48 -7.87
N LEU A 35 -29.16 27.23 -8.82
CA LEU A 35 -30.03 26.07 -8.71
C LEU A 35 -29.12 24.88 -8.44
N ALA A 36 -29.29 24.26 -7.28
CA ALA A 36 -28.74 22.96 -6.96
C ALA A 36 -29.32 21.98 -7.97
N GLY A 37 -28.67 21.88 -9.13
CA GLY A 37 -28.94 20.84 -10.10
C GLY A 37 -28.66 19.53 -9.38
N ALA A 38 -29.70 18.73 -9.19
CA ALA A 38 -29.59 17.31 -8.93
C ALA A 38 -28.81 16.73 -10.11
N GLY A 39 -27.48 16.79 -9.99
CA GLY A 39 -26.57 16.25 -10.97
C GLY A 39 -26.85 14.76 -11.02
N ARG A 40 -27.46 14.30 -12.13
CA ARG A 40 -27.42 12.89 -12.50
C ARG A 40 -25.98 12.44 -12.27
N THR A 41 -25.79 11.48 -11.37
CA THR A 41 -24.50 10.85 -11.12
C THR A 41 -24.08 10.20 -12.44
N ARG A 42 -23.35 10.95 -13.27
CA ARG A 42 -22.68 10.39 -14.43
C ARG A 42 -21.75 9.32 -13.89
N PRO A 43 -21.76 8.08 -14.44
CA PRO A 43 -20.82 7.06 -14.02
C PRO A 43 -19.41 7.61 -14.17
N ALA A 44 -18.76 7.88 -13.03
CA ALA A 44 -17.39 8.33 -13.00
C ALA A 44 -16.49 7.11 -13.28
N PRO A 45 -15.38 7.29 -14.04
CA PRO A 45 -14.44 6.21 -14.25
C PRO A 45 -13.89 5.72 -12.90
N GLN A 46 -14.21 4.48 -12.55
CA GLN A 46 -13.69 3.81 -11.36
C GLN A 46 -12.44 3.01 -11.73
N LYS A 47 -11.47 2.97 -10.81
CA LYS A 47 -10.31 2.08 -10.95
C LYS A 47 -10.79 0.64 -10.84
N LYS A 48 -10.49 -0.20 -11.83
CA LYS A 48 -10.78 -1.64 -11.76
C LYS A 48 -9.97 -2.30 -10.63
N SER A 49 -10.65 -3.08 -9.80
CA SER A 49 -10.00 -4.06 -8.92
C SER A 49 -9.42 -5.17 -9.80
N ARG A 50 -8.18 -5.58 -9.54
CA ARG A 50 -7.50 -6.66 -10.27
C ARG A 50 -7.23 -7.80 -9.28
N HIS A 51 -7.41 -9.03 -9.73
CA HIS A 51 -6.96 -10.25 -9.04
C HIS A 51 -6.27 -11.17 -10.06
N ALA A 52 -5.52 -12.16 -9.56
CA ALA A 52 -4.84 -13.14 -10.40
C ALA A 52 -5.86 -14.09 -11.03
N SER A 53 -5.76 -14.36 -12.33
CA SER A 53 -6.66 -15.28 -13.05
C SER A 53 -6.63 -16.72 -12.49
N GLU A 54 -5.48 -17.11 -11.93
CA GLU A 54 -5.23 -18.40 -11.29
C GLU A 54 -6.17 -18.65 -10.11
N ARG A 55 -6.65 -17.58 -9.47
CA ARG A 55 -7.66 -17.61 -8.41
C ARG A 55 -8.97 -18.25 -8.89
N ASP A 56 -9.34 -18.04 -10.15
CA ASP A 56 -10.64 -18.45 -10.71
C ASP A 56 -10.60 -19.88 -11.27
N THR A 57 -9.48 -20.58 -11.12
CA THR A 57 -9.41 -22.01 -11.45
C THR A 57 -10.35 -22.81 -10.54
N PRO A 58 -10.97 -23.92 -11.02
CA PRO A 58 -11.84 -24.74 -10.19
C PRO A 58 -11.16 -25.22 -8.89
N ARG A 59 -9.88 -25.58 -8.99
CA ARG A 59 -9.07 -25.98 -7.84
C ARG A 59 -8.98 -24.88 -6.78
N VAL A 60 -8.60 -23.65 -7.16
CA VAL A 60 -8.42 -22.56 -6.18
C VAL A 60 -9.77 -22.10 -5.64
N THR A 61 -10.82 -22.13 -6.46
CA THR A 61 -12.18 -21.84 -6.02
C THR A 61 -12.64 -22.82 -4.93
N ALA A 62 -12.44 -24.11 -5.13
CA ALA A 62 -12.77 -25.14 -4.11
C ALA A 62 -11.95 -24.92 -2.82
N LEU A 63 -10.62 -24.73 -2.93
CA LEU A 63 -9.77 -24.44 -1.76
C LEU A 63 -10.21 -23.20 -0.99
N ARG A 64 -10.73 -22.18 -1.68
CA ARG A 64 -11.26 -20.97 -1.05
C ARG A 64 -12.58 -21.22 -0.33
N GLN A 65 -13.46 -22.04 -0.90
CA GLN A 65 -14.72 -22.44 -0.27
C GLN A 65 -14.44 -23.25 0.99
N ASP A 66 -13.62 -24.30 0.89
CA ASP A 66 -13.21 -25.14 2.02
C ASP A 66 -12.58 -24.31 3.15
N PHE A 67 -11.75 -23.32 2.80
CA PHE A 67 -11.15 -22.42 3.76
C PHE A 67 -12.21 -21.60 4.52
N VAL A 68 -13.17 -21.01 3.81
CA VAL A 68 -14.25 -20.21 4.43
C VAL A 68 -15.11 -21.08 5.34
N GLU A 69 -15.48 -22.28 4.89
CA GLU A 69 -16.27 -23.22 5.68
C GLU A 69 -15.51 -23.66 6.95
N THR A 70 -14.23 -24.01 6.80
CA THR A 70 -13.36 -24.37 7.93
C THR A 70 -13.26 -23.23 8.95
N VAL A 71 -13.03 -21.99 8.48
CA VAL A 71 -12.97 -20.82 9.36
C VAL A 71 -14.29 -20.59 10.08
N ALA A 72 -15.42 -20.67 9.36
CA ALA A 72 -16.74 -20.46 9.93
C ALA A 72 -17.12 -21.52 10.98
N GLN A 73 -16.68 -22.77 10.80
CA GLN A 73 -17.04 -23.89 11.67
C GLN A 73 -16.12 -24.04 12.89
N HIS A 74 -14.83 -23.75 12.74
CA HIS A 74 -13.81 -24.17 13.71
C HIS A 74 -13.05 -23.03 14.39
N TYR A 75 -13.22 -21.79 13.93
CA TYR A 75 -12.37 -20.68 14.36
C TYR A 75 -13.16 -19.48 14.87
N ASP A 76 -12.69 -18.90 15.99
CA ASP A 76 -13.12 -17.58 16.44
C ASP A 76 -12.24 -16.51 15.79
N THR A 77 -12.78 -15.77 14.82
CA THR A 77 -12.04 -14.74 14.08
C THR A 77 -11.56 -13.60 14.97
N ARG A 78 -12.06 -13.45 16.20
CA ARG A 78 -11.56 -12.47 17.17
C ARG A 78 -10.17 -12.82 17.70
N ARG A 79 -9.71 -14.04 17.45
CA ARG A 79 -8.40 -14.60 17.82
C ARG A 79 -7.38 -14.53 16.68
N PHE A 80 -7.75 -13.95 15.55
CA PHE A 80 -6.90 -13.93 14.37
C PHE A 80 -5.87 -12.81 14.44
N HIS A 81 -4.63 -13.17 14.10
CA HIS A 81 -3.53 -12.27 13.84
C HIS A 81 -3.08 -12.49 12.40
N PHE A 82 -3.52 -11.63 11.48
CA PHE A 82 -3.09 -11.67 10.10
C PHE A 82 -1.68 -11.13 10.01
N LEU A 83 -0.72 -11.98 9.67
CA LEU A 83 0.67 -11.61 9.48
C LEU A 83 0.95 -11.38 8.01
N ASP A 84 1.60 -10.26 7.72
CA ASP A 84 2.04 -9.93 6.37
C ASP A 84 3.18 -8.91 6.43
N GLU A 85 3.84 -8.72 5.29
CA GLU A 85 4.88 -7.73 5.10
C GLU A 85 4.60 -6.77 3.94
N THR A 86 5.17 -5.58 4.02
CA THR A 86 5.15 -4.61 2.93
C THR A 86 6.51 -3.97 2.74
N GLY A 87 6.93 -3.87 1.47
CA GLY A 87 8.10 -3.08 1.10
C GLY A 87 7.88 -1.58 1.31
N LEU A 88 8.89 -0.90 1.83
CA LEU A 88 8.98 0.55 2.00
C LEU A 88 10.25 1.09 1.34
N ARG A 89 10.24 2.38 1.02
CA ARG A 89 11.41 3.11 0.53
C ARG A 89 11.44 4.54 1.05
N LEU A 90 12.64 5.07 1.25
CA LEU A 90 12.86 6.44 1.73
C LEU A 90 12.54 7.50 0.67
N ASP A 91 12.42 7.11 -0.60
CA ASP A 91 12.02 7.99 -1.70
C ASP A 91 10.50 8.01 -1.96
N GLU A 92 9.71 7.21 -1.21
CA GLU A 92 8.26 7.18 -1.42
C GLU A 92 7.64 8.57 -1.15
N ALA A 93 6.68 8.94 -1.99
CA ALA A 93 5.91 10.16 -1.90
C ALA A 93 4.47 9.92 -2.34
N ARG A 94 3.58 10.85 -2.00
CA ARG A 94 2.20 10.82 -2.49
C ARG A 94 2.20 10.92 -4.02
N ARG A 95 1.53 9.96 -4.68
CA ARG A 95 1.40 9.96 -6.14
C ARG A 95 0.43 11.03 -6.67
N TYR A 96 -0.49 11.47 -5.81
CA TYR A 96 -1.53 12.44 -6.15
C TYR A 96 -1.56 13.53 -5.09
N GLY A 97 -1.86 14.75 -5.52
CA GLY A 97 -2.12 15.90 -4.67
C GLY A 97 -3.20 16.78 -5.28
N ARG A 98 -3.60 17.83 -4.58
CA ARG A 98 -4.57 18.81 -5.06
C ARG A 98 -3.90 20.18 -5.20
N ALA A 99 -4.20 20.88 -6.28
CA ALA A 99 -3.82 22.26 -6.52
C ALA A 99 -5.01 23.01 -7.12
N VAL A 100 -4.95 24.34 -7.11
CA VAL A 100 -5.91 25.19 -7.83
C VAL A 100 -5.84 24.86 -9.33
N GLY A 101 -6.98 24.99 -10.03
CA GLY A 101 -7.09 24.70 -11.45
C GLY A 101 -5.99 25.39 -12.27
N GLY A 102 -5.35 24.64 -13.17
CA GLY A 102 -4.25 25.12 -14.01
C GLY A 102 -2.85 25.06 -13.37
N GLN A 103 -2.74 24.74 -12.07
CA GLN A 103 -1.46 24.62 -11.37
C GLN A 103 -1.02 23.15 -11.23
N ARG A 104 0.30 22.92 -11.22
CA ARG A 104 0.90 21.62 -10.92
C ARG A 104 1.19 21.52 -9.42
N VAL A 105 0.95 20.33 -8.85
CA VAL A 105 1.43 20.00 -7.50
C VAL A 105 2.92 19.64 -7.60
N GLY A 106 3.78 20.49 -7.06
CA GLY A 106 5.21 20.22 -6.94
C GLY A 106 5.55 19.49 -5.65
N GLN A 107 6.39 18.46 -5.73
CA GLN A 107 6.99 17.81 -4.57
C GLN A 107 8.41 17.38 -4.90
N ALA A 108 9.39 17.82 -4.10
CA ALA A 108 10.75 17.30 -4.15
C ALA A 108 10.79 15.89 -3.54
N VAL A 109 11.48 14.98 -4.23
CA VAL A 109 11.75 13.61 -3.76
C VAL A 109 13.22 13.28 -4.03
N PRO A 110 13.87 12.45 -3.18
CA PRO A 110 15.23 12.00 -3.44
C PRO A 110 15.33 11.30 -4.80
N LEU A 111 16.38 11.63 -5.56
CA LEU A 111 16.67 10.95 -6.84
C LEU A 111 17.17 9.51 -6.61
N ARG A 112 17.90 9.28 -5.51
CA ARG A 112 18.40 7.96 -5.12
C ARG A 112 17.39 7.27 -4.21
N ARG A 113 17.04 6.04 -4.56
CA ARG A 113 15.98 5.22 -3.94
C ARG A 113 16.26 4.79 -2.48
N GLY A 114 17.49 4.95 -2.00
CA GLY A 114 17.93 4.40 -0.71
C GLY A 114 17.89 2.87 -0.68
N PRO A 115 18.22 2.24 0.46
CA PRO A 115 18.03 0.80 0.64
C PRO A 115 16.54 0.44 0.63
N ALA A 116 16.22 -0.77 0.17
CA ALA A 116 14.87 -1.31 0.32
C ALA A 116 14.64 -1.66 1.80
N LEU A 117 13.46 -1.35 2.31
CA LEU A 117 13.06 -1.67 3.68
C LEU A 117 11.84 -2.58 3.63
N THR A 118 11.70 -3.47 4.60
CA THR A 118 10.54 -4.33 4.77
C THR A 118 9.91 -4.05 6.13
N LEU A 119 8.64 -3.66 6.13
CA LEU A 119 7.82 -3.57 7.32
C LEU A 119 7.04 -4.87 7.45
N ILE A 120 7.14 -5.57 8.58
CA ILE A 120 6.38 -6.78 8.88
C ILE A 120 5.59 -6.53 10.16
N GLY A 121 4.38 -7.08 10.24
CA GLY A 121 3.54 -6.89 11.42
C GLY A 121 2.34 -7.83 11.41
N THR A 122 1.48 -7.66 12.41
CA THR A 122 0.19 -8.36 12.46
C THR A 122 -0.97 -7.39 12.60
N LEU A 123 -2.13 -7.76 12.06
CA LEU A 123 -3.40 -7.10 12.29
C LEU A 123 -4.33 -8.05 13.03
N SER A 124 -4.82 -7.62 14.18
CA SER A 124 -5.87 -8.29 14.94
C SER A 124 -7.06 -7.34 15.14
N PRO A 125 -8.17 -7.79 15.75
CA PRO A 125 -9.27 -6.89 16.13
C PRO A 125 -8.86 -5.75 17.07
N GLN A 126 -7.70 -5.86 17.74
CA GLN A 126 -7.15 -4.82 18.62
C GLN A 126 -6.33 -3.77 17.86
N GLY A 127 -6.02 -4.00 16.58
CA GLY A 127 -5.23 -3.09 15.75
C GLY A 127 -3.97 -3.73 15.19
N LEU A 128 -3.07 -2.88 14.68
CA LEU A 128 -1.75 -3.30 14.24
C LEU A 128 -0.87 -3.58 15.47
N GLY A 129 -0.13 -4.68 15.43
CA GLY A 129 0.75 -5.09 16.52
C GLY A 129 2.00 -5.79 16.01
N ALA A 130 3.01 -5.90 16.89
CA ALA A 130 4.31 -6.49 16.60
C ALA A 130 4.97 -5.91 15.33
N VAL A 131 4.78 -4.63 15.01
CA VAL A 131 5.26 -4.04 13.76
C VAL A 131 6.77 -3.79 13.83
N GLN A 132 7.54 -4.42 12.93
CA GLN A 132 9.00 -4.32 12.86
C GLN A 132 9.51 -3.90 11.49
N LEU A 133 10.56 -3.06 11.47
CA LEU A 133 11.22 -2.56 10.27
C LEU A 133 12.58 -3.24 10.07
N PHE A 134 12.73 -3.93 8.95
CA PHE A 134 13.99 -4.56 8.52
C PHE A 134 14.58 -3.88 7.29
N GLU A 135 15.90 -3.92 7.17
CA GLU A 135 16.59 -3.53 5.95
C GLU A 135 16.74 -4.71 5.00
N GLY A 136 16.45 -4.49 3.72
CA GLY A 136 16.43 -5.51 2.68
C GLY A 136 15.14 -6.34 2.67
N ALA A 137 15.15 -7.39 1.85
CA ALA A 137 14.05 -8.33 1.74
C ALA A 137 13.94 -9.23 2.98
N LEU A 138 12.72 -9.67 3.29
CA LEU A 138 12.48 -10.68 4.29
C LEU A 138 13.08 -12.02 3.84
N ASN A 139 13.82 -12.68 4.72
CA ASN A 139 14.38 -14.02 4.53
C ASN A 139 14.02 -14.89 5.74
N TYR A 140 14.34 -16.20 5.69
CA TYR A 140 14.02 -17.13 6.76
C TYR A 140 14.59 -16.71 8.12
N GLU A 141 15.84 -16.22 8.17
CA GLU A 141 16.48 -15.79 9.42
C GLU A 141 15.78 -14.59 10.06
N ARG A 142 15.50 -13.55 9.27
CA ARG A 142 14.77 -12.35 9.75
C ARG A 142 13.35 -12.71 10.14
N PHE A 143 12.69 -13.61 9.41
CA PHE A 143 11.36 -14.07 9.74
C PHE A 143 11.35 -14.89 11.05
N ALA A 144 12.30 -15.79 11.25
CA ALA A 144 12.45 -16.53 12.50
C ALA A 144 12.72 -15.61 13.69
N LEU A 145 13.62 -14.63 13.52
CA LEU A 145 13.87 -13.58 14.50
C LEU A 145 12.59 -12.80 14.81
N TYR A 146 11.86 -12.38 13.76
CA TYR A 146 10.60 -11.67 13.88
C TYR A 146 9.59 -12.45 14.73
N VAL A 147 9.33 -13.70 14.35
CA VAL A 147 8.36 -14.55 15.02
C VAL A 147 8.74 -14.77 16.48
N SER A 148 10.00 -15.12 16.74
CA SER A 148 10.45 -15.48 18.09
C SER A 148 10.55 -14.28 19.04
N GLN A 149 11.05 -13.15 18.58
CA GLN A 149 11.37 -12.00 19.44
C GLN A 149 10.24 -10.97 19.54
N PHE A 150 9.40 -10.84 18.51
CA PHE A 150 8.43 -9.73 18.45
C PHE A 150 6.99 -10.23 18.37
N LEU A 151 6.70 -11.25 17.56
CA LEU A 151 5.34 -11.77 17.45
C LEU A 151 4.96 -12.62 18.67
N ALA A 152 5.69 -13.70 18.93
CA ALA A 152 5.30 -14.69 19.93
C ALA A 152 5.05 -14.12 21.33
N PRO A 153 5.82 -13.11 21.82
CA PRO A 153 5.53 -12.48 23.12
C PRO A 153 4.19 -11.75 23.19
N THR A 154 3.61 -11.38 22.04
CA THR A 154 2.30 -10.68 21.98
C THR A 154 1.11 -11.64 21.89
N LEU A 155 1.36 -12.90 21.57
CA LEU A 155 0.31 -13.91 21.36
C LEU A 155 -0.08 -14.59 22.68
N ARG A 156 -1.32 -15.08 22.70
CA ARG A 156 -1.91 -15.81 23.82
C ARG A 156 -2.38 -17.18 23.37
N ARG A 157 -2.51 -18.10 24.34
CA ARG A 157 -3.09 -19.42 24.09
C ARG A 157 -4.49 -19.28 23.47
N GLY A 158 -4.73 -19.97 22.37
CA GLY A 158 -5.96 -19.92 21.57
C GLY A 158 -5.92 -18.92 20.40
N ASP A 159 -4.87 -18.09 20.30
CA ASP A 159 -4.71 -17.21 19.15
C ASP A 159 -4.32 -17.99 17.88
N VAL A 160 -4.64 -17.41 16.73
CA VAL A 160 -4.43 -18.00 15.40
C VAL A 160 -3.65 -17.03 14.53
N VAL A 161 -2.44 -17.41 14.15
CA VAL A 161 -1.63 -16.66 13.19
C VAL A 161 -2.06 -17.06 11.77
N VAL A 162 -2.54 -16.10 11.00
CA VAL A 162 -2.97 -16.30 9.60
C VAL A 162 -1.90 -15.74 8.67
N LEU A 163 -1.38 -16.57 7.77
CA LEU A 163 -0.26 -16.27 6.87
C LEU A 163 -0.64 -16.50 5.42
N ASP A 164 -0.02 -15.77 4.50
CA ASP A 164 -0.06 -16.10 3.09
C ASP A 164 0.87 -17.30 2.76
N ASN A 165 0.96 -17.67 1.47
CA ASN A 165 1.77 -18.82 1.04
C ASN A 165 3.22 -18.49 0.67
N LEU A 166 3.73 -17.30 1.00
CA LEU A 166 5.11 -16.93 0.68
C LEU A 166 6.10 -17.94 1.28
N ALA A 167 7.16 -18.26 0.54
CA ALA A 167 8.10 -19.30 0.92
C ALA A 167 8.70 -19.07 2.32
N VAL A 168 9.02 -17.82 2.66
CA VAL A 168 9.60 -17.45 3.96
C VAL A 168 8.66 -17.73 5.14
N HIS A 169 7.34 -17.72 4.93
CA HIS A 169 6.34 -18.05 5.95
C HIS A 169 6.26 -19.55 6.25
N LYS A 170 6.84 -20.38 5.39
CA LYS A 170 6.87 -21.85 5.52
C LYS A 170 8.17 -22.35 6.14
N ILE A 171 8.77 -21.55 7.04
CA ILE A 171 9.93 -22.00 7.80
C ILE A 171 9.60 -23.27 8.59
N GLY A 172 10.49 -24.26 8.51
CA GLY A 172 10.31 -25.55 9.17
C GLY A 172 10.18 -25.39 10.69
N GLY A 173 9.25 -26.14 11.29
CA GLY A 173 9.03 -26.11 12.74
C GLY A 173 8.16 -24.96 13.24
N LEU A 174 7.74 -24.00 12.40
CA LEU A 174 6.93 -22.85 12.83
C LEU A 174 5.62 -23.29 13.49
N ARG A 175 4.93 -24.25 12.86
CA ARG A 175 3.61 -24.72 13.32
C ARG A 175 3.74 -25.42 14.68
N GLU A 176 4.72 -26.29 14.80
CA GLU A 176 5.02 -27.06 16.00
C GLU A 176 5.42 -26.13 17.14
N TRP A 177 6.32 -25.19 16.88
CA TRP A 177 6.82 -24.23 17.87
C TRP A 177 5.74 -23.27 18.40
N LEU A 178 4.81 -22.82 17.54
CA LEU A 178 3.65 -22.04 17.97
C LEU A 178 2.59 -22.91 18.67
N ALA A 179 2.40 -24.16 18.23
CA ALA A 179 1.48 -25.10 18.86
C ALA A 179 1.88 -25.44 20.31
N GLU A 180 3.18 -25.53 20.61
CA GLU A 180 3.69 -25.67 21.99
C GLU A 180 3.26 -24.52 22.91
N ARG A 181 3.05 -23.32 22.33
CA ARG A 181 2.52 -22.13 23.03
C ARG A 181 0.99 -22.06 23.00
N GLY A 182 0.36 -23.06 22.41
CA GLY A 182 -1.08 -23.14 22.19
C GLY A 182 -1.61 -22.11 21.20
N VAL A 183 -0.77 -21.69 20.26
CA VAL A 183 -1.14 -20.83 19.13
C VAL A 183 -1.26 -21.69 17.88
N GLN A 184 -2.29 -21.46 17.07
CA GLN A 184 -2.49 -22.17 15.82
C GLN A 184 -1.95 -21.36 14.63
N VAL A 185 -1.60 -22.06 13.54
CA VAL A 185 -1.12 -21.44 12.30
C VAL A 185 -2.00 -21.86 11.12
N LEU A 186 -2.65 -20.87 10.51
CA LEU A 186 -3.52 -21.05 9.36
C LEU A 186 -2.90 -20.39 8.12
N PHE A 187 -2.84 -21.10 7.01
CA PHE A 187 -2.40 -20.54 5.73
C PHE A 187 -3.61 -20.18 4.88
N LEU A 188 -3.59 -18.98 4.29
CA LEU A 188 -4.59 -18.56 3.32
C LEU A 188 -4.58 -19.49 2.10
N PRO A 189 -5.71 -19.62 1.38
CA PRO A 189 -5.70 -20.28 0.09
C PRO A 189 -4.84 -19.50 -0.93
N PRO A 190 -4.26 -20.16 -1.95
CA PRO A 190 -3.47 -19.48 -2.97
C PRO A 190 -4.24 -18.32 -3.63
N TYR A 191 -3.52 -17.26 -4.01
CA TYR A 191 -4.08 -16.10 -4.71
C TYR A 191 -5.29 -15.46 -4.02
N SER A 192 -5.30 -15.47 -2.68
CA SER A 192 -6.42 -14.97 -1.86
C SER A 192 -6.06 -13.78 -0.95
N PRO A 193 -5.43 -12.73 -1.50
CA PRO A 193 -5.08 -11.53 -0.74
C PRO A 193 -6.31 -10.84 -0.11
N ASP A 194 -7.47 -10.98 -0.75
CA ASP A 194 -8.75 -10.44 -0.30
C ASP A 194 -9.28 -11.06 1.01
N PHE A 195 -8.73 -12.19 1.44
CA PHE A 195 -9.01 -12.77 2.76
C PHE A 195 -8.12 -12.23 3.88
N SER A 196 -7.18 -11.33 3.55
CA SER A 196 -6.25 -10.72 4.51
C SER A 196 -6.53 -9.22 4.70
N PRO A 197 -7.17 -8.79 5.80
CA PRO A 197 -7.47 -7.37 6.03
C PRO A 197 -6.23 -6.50 6.23
N ILE A 198 -5.07 -7.09 6.58
CA ILE A 198 -3.83 -6.35 6.82
C ILE A 198 -3.32 -5.64 5.56
N GLU A 199 -3.60 -6.14 4.35
CA GLU A 199 -3.23 -5.44 3.11
C GLU A 199 -3.86 -4.04 3.02
N GLN A 200 -5.10 -3.91 3.51
CA GLN A 200 -5.78 -2.62 3.57
C GLN A 200 -5.16 -1.72 4.65
N ALA A 201 -4.74 -2.29 5.78
CA ALA A 201 -4.00 -1.57 6.81
C ALA A 201 -2.67 -1.04 6.27
N TRP A 202 -1.90 -1.85 5.55
CA TRP A 202 -0.68 -1.43 4.84
C TRP A 202 -0.94 -0.31 3.84
N SER A 203 -2.02 -0.38 3.07
CA SER A 203 -2.39 0.70 2.15
C SER A 203 -2.63 2.05 2.87
N LYS A 204 -3.29 2.03 4.03
CA LYS A 204 -3.53 3.22 4.87
C LYS A 204 -2.24 3.71 5.54
N LEU A 205 -1.46 2.80 6.12
CA LEU A 205 -0.19 3.13 6.77
C LEU A 205 0.80 3.74 5.76
N LYS A 206 0.99 3.12 4.59
CA LYS A 206 1.85 3.69 3.53
C LYS A 206 1.35 5.05 3.04
N THR A 207 0.06 5.29 3.09
CA THR A 207 -0.53 6.60 2.81
C THR A 207 -0.11 7.64 3.86
N ALA A 208 -0.12 7.30 5.14
CA ALA A 208 0.39 8.15 6.22
C ALA A 208 1.90 8.39 6.06
N LEU A 209 2.70 7.34 5.85
CA LEU A 209 4.16 7.45 5.68
C LEU A 209 4.56 8.35 4.49
N ARG A 210 3.87 8.22 3.35
CA ARG A 210 4.08 9.10 2.18
C ARG A 210 3.74 10.57 2.46
N THR A 211 2.86 10.81 3.43
CA THR A 211 2.48 12.16 3.89
C THR A 211 3.56 12.72 4.83
N ALA A 212 4.13 11.88 5.70
CA ALA A 212 5.22 12.26 6.60
C ALA A 212 6.53 12.59 5.86
N ARG A 213 6.75 12.02 4.67
CA ARG A 213 7.93 12.29 3.81
C ARG A 213 9.26 12.01 4.51
N ALA A 214 9.31 11.00 5.38
CA ALA A 214 10.54 10.58 6.05
C ALA A 214 11.66 10.24 5.04
N ARG A 215 12.84 10.85 5.22
CA ARG A 215 14.02 10.69 4.34
C ARG A 215 15.22 10.03 5.02
N SER A 216 15.10 9.70 6.30
CA SER A 216 16.06 8.90 7.05
C SER A 216 15.34 7.70 7.67
N ARG A 217 16.12 6.70 8.09
CA ARG A 217 15.60 5.53 8.80
C ARG A 217 14.90 5.93 10.11
N SER A 218 15.55 6.77 10.93
CA SER A 218 14.98 7.26 12.19
C SER A 218 13.63 7.96 12.01
N ALA A 219 13.54 8.88 11.04
CA ALA A 219 12.29 9.59 10.75
C ALA A 219 11.20 8.64 10.22
N LEU A 220 11.59 7.56 9.54
CA LEU A 220 10.63 6.55 9.08
C LEU A 220 10.12 5.71 10.25
N GLU A 221 11.00 5.31 11.18
CA GLU A 221 10.64 4.58 12.40
C GLU A 221 9.68 5.43 13.27
N GLU A 222 9.97 6.71 13.46
CA GLU A 222 9.07 7.67 14.13
C GLU A 222 7.71 7.77 13.42
N ALA A 223 7.70 7.87 12.08
CA ALA A 223 6.47 7.96 11.31
C ALA A 223 5.66 6.65 11.30
N VAL A 224 6.32 5.49 11.40
CA VAL A 224 5.66 4.19 11.57
C VAL A 224 5.01 4.13 12.95
N GLN A 225 5.75 4.48 14.01
CA GLN A 225 5.23 4.47 15.38
C GLN A 225 3.97 5.34 15.48
N ALA A 226 4.05 6.59 15.02
CA ALA A 226 2.93 7.54 15.04
C ALA A 226 1.74 7.14 14.14
N ALA A 227 1.92 6.20 13.21
CA ALA A 227 0.85 5.71 12.33
C ALA A 227 0.22 4.39 12.81
N VAL A 228 0.87 3.70 13.75
CA VAL A 228 0.39 2.47 14.38
C VAL A 228 -0.41 2.79 15.65
N ASP A 229 0.01 3.83 16.39
CA ASP A 229 -0.72 4.40 17.53
C ASP A 229 -2.08 5.02 17.12
#